data_AF-A0A496QPV4-F1
#
_entry.id   AF-A0A496QPV4-F1
#
_cell.length_a   1.000
_cell.length_b   1.000
_cell.length_c   1.000
_cell.angle_alpha   90.00
_cell.angle_beta   90.00
_cell.angle_gamma   90.00
#
_symmetry.space_group_name_H-M   'P 1'
#
loop_
_entity.id
_entity.type
_entity.pdbx_description
1 polymer ?
#
loop_
_entity_poly.entity_id
_entity_poly.type
_entity_poly.pdbx_seq_one_letter_code
_entity_poly.pdbx_strand_id
1 'polypeptide(L)'
;MKKDLAIYATVSLIPFILFPLFASCSGKKETAEDKVVSDGTVALLHYEGRLRDGTVFDSTEGDEPREFLIGAGLFIPGFEDGVKGLKPGDKKEIEIKAEDAYGSYMEEAVQEVPRESFPEDTEIEVGMQFTASTPGGFLPVKVVEVKENSVVVDFNHPLAGEDLIFEVEVVDVRKPTEDELEKLKEYEEIRGQRRAGS
;
A
#
# COMPACT_ATOMS: atom_id res chain seq x y z
N MET A 1 33.68 -40.87 -66.71
CA MET A 1 32.61 -39.97 -66.24
C MET A 1 33.10 -39.23 -65.01
N LYS A 2 33.12 -37.89 -65.10
CA LYS A 2 33.31 -36.88 -64.03
C LYS A 2 34.74 -36.79 -63.44
N LYS A 3 35.55 -35.84 -63.93
CA LYS A 3 35.69 -34.40 -63.55
C LYS A 3 36.62 -34.25 -62.33
N ASP A 4 37.88 -33.85 -62.54
CA ASP A 4 38.41 -32.46 -62.49
C ASP A 4 38.87 -32.10 -61.06
N LEU A 5 40.18 -31.87 -60.84
CA LEU A 5 40.86 -30.55 -60.81
C LEU A 5 40.84 -29.95 -59.37
N ALA A 6 41.86 -30.19 -58.54
CA ALA A 6 43.09 -29.41 -58.33
C ALA A 6 42.97 -28.29 -57.27
N ILE A 7 44.13 -28.00 -56.62
CA ILE A 7 44.58 -26.69 -56.08
C ILE A 7 44.51 -26.42 -54.55
N TYR A 8 45.72 -26.41 -53.95
CA TYR A 8 46.39 -25.43 -53.06
C TYR A 8 45.81 -24.91 -51.72
N ALA A 9 46.71 -24.96 -50.72
CA ALA A 9 47.06 -23.95 -49.70
C ALA A 9 46.01 -23.65 -48.58
N THR A 10 46.32 -23.27 -47.33
CA THR A 10 47.48 -22.69 -46.64
C THR A 10 47.47 -23.14 -45.16
N VAL A 11 48.65 -23.22 -44.54
CA VAL A 11 48.80 -23.30 -43.07
C VAL A 11 48.67 -21.89 -42.52
N SER A 12 47.67 -21.62 -41.68
CA SER A 12 47.57 -20.38 -40.91
C SER A 12 47.75 -20.69 -39.43
N LEU A 13 48.87 -20.25 -38.90
CA LEU A 13 49.28 -20.35 -37.51
C LEU A 13 48.69 -19.13 -36.78
N ILE A 14 47.55 -19.32 -36.11
CA ILE A 14 46.96 -18.28 -35.26
C ILE A 14 47.66 -18.35 -33.89
N PRO A 15 48.33 -17.28 -33.43
CA PRO A 15 48.98 -17.28 -32.14
C PRO A 15 47.93 -17.26 -31.02
N PHE A 16 48.18 -18.09 -30.02
CA PHE A 16 47.45 -18.19 -28.76
C PHE A 16 47.58 -16.85 -28.00
N ILE A 17 46.68 -15.91 -28.26
CA ILE A 17 46.56 -14.69 -27.44
C ILE A 17 45.84 -15.13 -26.16
N LEU A 18 46.61 -15.22 -25.09
CA LEU A 18 46.13 -15.32 -23.72
C LEU A 18 45.33 -14.04 -23.41
N PHE A 19 44.03 -14.07 -23.69
CA PHE A 19 43.10 -13.03 -23.27
C PHE A 19 42.88 -13.20 -21.76
N PRO A 20 43.31 -12.27 -20.89
CA PRO A 20 42.88 -12.31 -19.51
C PRO A 20 41.38 -12.02 -19.52
N LEU A 21 40.59 -13.01 -19.10
CA LEU A 21 39.18 -12.86 -18.80
C LEU A 21 39.06 -11.96 -17.55
N PHE A 22 39.22 -10.65 -17.73
CA PHE A 22 38.70 -9.69 -16.78
C PHE A 22 37.18 -9.64 -16.98
N ALA A 23 36.50 -10.58 -16.32
CA ALA A 23 35.10 -10.43 -15.98
C ALA A 23 34.99 -9.23 -15.03
N SER A 24 34.93 -8.02 -15.60
CA SER A 24 34.46 -6.84 -14.89
C SER A 24 32.93 -6.94 -14.79
N CYS A 25 32.44 -7.77 -13.88
CA CYS A 25 31.10 -7.62 -13.35
C CYS A 25 31.05 -6.29 -12.60
N SER A 26 30.73 -5.20 -13.31
CA SER A 26 30.27 -3.98 -12.69
C SER A 26 28.87 -4.24 -12.12
N GLY A 27 28.82 -4.90 -10.97
CA GLY A 27 27.69 -4.70 -10.07
C GLY A 27 27.70 -3.22 -9.71
N LYS A 28 26.75 -2.45 -10.26
CA LYS A 28 26.43 -1.13 -9.73
C LYS A 28 26.12 -1.35 -8.25
N LYS A 29 27.03 -0.92 -7.37
CA LYS A 29 26.66 -0.63 -5.99
C LYS A 29 25.72 0.56 -6.09
N GLU A 30 24.42 0.31 -5.99
CA GLU A 30 23.46 1.37 -5.67
C GLU A 30 23.89 1.95 -4.32
N THR A 31 24.42 3.16 -4.36
CA THR A 31 24.89 3.88 -3.19
C THR A 31 23.69 4.42 -2.41
N ALA A 32 23.81 4.45 -1.08
CA ALA A 32 22.77 4.89 -0.14
C ALA A 32 22.26 6.34 -0.34
N GLU A 33 22.86 7.13 -1.25
CA GLU A 33 22.42 8.49 -1.56
C GLU A 33 21.14 8.57 -2.42
N ASP A 34 20.75 7.48 -3.11
CA ASP A 34 19.55 7.45 -3.98
C ASP A 34 18.30 6.87 -3.29
N LYS A 35 18.39 6.44 -2.03
CA LYS A 35 17.28 5.81 -1.30
C LYS A 35 16.61 6.81 -0.36
N VAL A 36 15.86 7.74 -0.94
CA VAL A 36 15.04 8.70 -0.21
C VAL A 36 13.57 8.44 -0.52
N VAL A 37 12.73 8.42 0.50
CA VAL A 37 11.28 8.30 0.33
C VAL A 37 10.75 9.55 -0.39
N SER A 38 10.17 9.35 -1.56
CA SER A 38 9.51 10.40 -2.34
C SER A 38 8.34 9.83 -3.14
N ASP A 39 7.55 10.68 -3.77
CA ASP A 39 6.47 10.25 -4.66
C ASP A 39 7.00 9.30 -5.75
N GLY A 40 6.27 8.22 -6.00
CA GLY A 40 6.64 7.18 -6.97
C GLY A 40 7.71 6.20 -6.49
N THR A 41 8.09 6.21 -5.21
CA THR A 41 8.97 5.20 -4.59
C THR A 41 8.16 4.19 -3.79
N VAL A 42 8.70 2.98 -3.65
CA VAL A 42 8.20 1.98 -2.69
C VAL A 42 9.07 2.05 -1.45
N ALA A 43 8.46 2.36 -0.31
CA ALA A 43 9.10 2.35 1.00
C ALA A 43 8.71 1.07 1.75
N LEU A 44 9.71 0.34 2.24
CA LEU A 44 9.54 -0.80 3.12
C LEU A 44 9.67 -0.32 4.57
N LEU A 45 8.60 -0.43 5.35
CA LEU A 45 8.49 0.23 6.66
C LEU A 45 8.09 -0.76 7.76
N HIS A 46 8.70 -0.65 8.93
CA HIS A 46 8.03 -1.01 10.17
C HIS A 46 7.21 0.17 10.67
N TYR A 47 6.06 -0.09 11.29
CA TYR A 47 5.27 0.96 11.92
C TYR A 47 4.43 0.45 13.09
N GLU A 48 4.07 1.36 13.97
CA GLU A 48 3.00 1.22 14.96
C GLU A 48 2.06 2.42 14.83
N GLY A 49 0.77 2.17 14.66
CA GLY A 49 -0.29 3.17 14.65
C GLY A 49 -1.08 3.13 15.96
N ARG A 50 -1.18 4.28 16.63
CA ARG A 50 -1.92 4.44 17.89
C ARG A 50 -2.80 5.69 17.92
N LEU A 51 -3.78 5.65 18.80
CA LEU A 51 -4.58 6.80 19.21
C LEU A 51 -3.85 7.61 20.29
N ARG A 52 -4.31 8.84 20.54
CA ARG A 52 -3.75 9.73 21.58
C ARG A 52 -3.85 9.19 23.00
N ASP A 53 -4.81 8.31 23.26
CA ASP A 53 -4.95 7.64 24.54
C ASP A 53 -3.97 6.48 24.75
N GLY A 54 -3.15 6.17 23.73
CA GLY A 54 -2.17 5.08 23.72
C GLY A 54 -2.72 3.76 23.16
N THR A 55 -3.97 3.70 22.73
CA THR A 55 -4.55 2.50 22.11
C THR A 55 -3.89 2.24 20.76
N VAL A 56 -3.17 1.13 20.64
CA VAL A 56 -2.59 0.65 19.37
C VAL A 56 -3.70 0.02 18.53
N PHE A 57 -3.84 0.46 17.28
CA PHE A 57 -4.86 -0.06 16.35
C PHE A 57 -4.26 -0.90 15.21
N ASP A 58 -2.99 -0.70 14.88
CA ASP A 58 -2.27 -1.47 13.87
C ASP A 58 -0.76 -1.43 14.15
N SER A 59 -0.04 -2.51 13.84
CA SER A 59 1.42 -2.57 14.04
C SER A 59 2.04 -3.68 13.18
N THR A 60 3.30 -3.50 12.81
CA THR A 60 4.14 -4.56 12.22
C THR A 60 5.17 -5.11 13.21
N GLU A 61 5.04 -4.80 14.50
CA GLU A 61 5.88 -5.40 15.54
C GLU A 61 5.69 -6.93 15.57
N GLY A 62 6.79 -7.67 15.42
CA GLY A 62 6.78 -9.13 15.41
C GLY A 62 6.48 -9.76 14.04
N ASP A 63 6.18 -8.96 13.03
CA ASP A 63 5.92 -9.38 11.64
C ASP A 63 6.96 -8.80 10.68
N GLU A 64 6.85 -9.11 9.38
CA GLU A 64 7.69 -8.52 8.32
C GLU A 64 7.30 -7.05 8.04
N PRO A 65 8.26 -6.19 7.66
CA PRO A 65 7.95 -4.82 7.28
C PRO A 65 7.05 -4.76 6.04
N ARG A 66 6.26 -3.69 5.94
CA ARG A 66 5.22 -3.53 4.92
C ARG A 66 5.65 -2.56 3.84
N GLU A 67 5.32 -2.88 2.59
CA GLU A 67 5.61 -2.03 1.43
C GLU A 67 4.49 -1.01 1.19
N PHE A 68 4.88 0.24 0.97
CA PHE A 68 3.98 1.34 0.65
C PHE A 68 4.45 2.06 -0.61
N LEU A 69 3.58 2.17 -1.61
CA LEU A 69 3.84 2.99 -2.80
C LEU A 69 3.46 4.44 -2.49
N ILE A 70 4.46 5.29 -2.30
CA ILE A 70 4.28 6.66 -1.81
C ILE A 70 3.82 7.59 -2.93
N GLY A 71 2.83 8.43 -2.65
CA GLY A 71 2.26 9.38 -3.59
C GLY A 71 1.20 8.78 -4.52
N ALA A 72 0.84 7.50 -4.34
CA ALA A 72 -0.21 6.84 -5.13
C ALA A 72 -1.62 7.06 -4.54
N GLY A 73 -1.73 7.60 -3.32
CA GLY A 73 -3.02 7.79 -2.65
C GLY A 73 -3.75 6.47 -2.42
N LEU A 74 -2.98 5.41 -2.17
CA LEU A 74 -3.46 4.09 -1.78
C LEU A 74 -3.56 3.95 -0.26
N PHE A 75 -2.88 4.84 0.47
CA PHE A 75 -2.93 4.92 1.91
C PHE A 75 -3.34 6.33 2.37
N ILE A 76 -3.47 6.53 3.69
CA ILE A 76 -3.94 7.81 4.23
C ILE A 76 -2.95 8.94 3.88
N PRO A 77 -3.43 10.11 3.41
CA PRO A 77 -2.57 11.20 2.92
C PRO A 77 -1.49 11.63 3.91
N GLY A 78 -1.87 11.81 5.18
CA GLY A 78 -0.93 12.28 6.20
C GLY A 78 0.20 11.29 6.50
N PHE A 79 -0.01 9.99 6.27
CA PHE A 79 1.06 9.00 6.41
C PHE A 79 2.00 9.07 5.22
N GLU A 80 1.48 9.05 3.99
CA GLU A 80 2.30 9.15 2.77
C GLU A 80 3.13 10.43 2.77
N ASP A 81 2.57 11.57 3.19
CA ASP A 81 3.31 12.83 3.32
C ASP A 81 4.30 12.83 4.50
N GLY A 82 3.91 12.24 5.63
CA GLY A 82 4.73 12.20 6.84
C GLY A 82 6.05 11.44 6.69
N VAL A 83 6.10 10.43 5.82
CA VAL A 83 7.29 9.61 5.54
C VAL A 83 8.22 10.19 4.47
N LYS A 84 7.81 11.24 3.73
CA LYS A 84 8.64 11.84 2.67
C LYS A 84 9.93 12.42 3.24
N GLY A 85 11.01 12.24 2.48
CA GLY A 85 12.36 12.71 2.81
C GLY A 85 13.12 11.79 3.77
N LEU A 86 12.48 10.76 4.34
CA LEU A 86 13.15 9.76 5.16
C LEU A 86 14.03 8.84 4.30
N LYS A 87 15.03 8.23 4.93
CA LYS A 87 15.99 7.30 4.33
C LYS A 87 16.01 5.98 5.09
N PRO A 88 16.49 4.87 4.49
CA PRO A 88 16.70 3.62 5.21
C PRO A 88 17.48 3.82 6.51
N GLY A 89 16.94 3.30 7.61
CA GLY A 89 17.43 3.44 8.97
C GLY A 89 16.83 4.62 9.76
N ASP A 90 16.12 5.55 9.10
CA ASP A 90 15.45 6.64 9.79
C ASP A 90 14.24 6.14 10.57
N LYS A 91 14.05 6.70 11.76
CA LYS A 91 12.85 6.53 12.58
C LYS A 91 12.19 7.87 12.81
N LYS A 92 10.87 7.91 12.78
CA LYS A 92 10.10 9.15 12.96
C LYS A 92 8.74 8.86 13.59
N GLU A 93 8.33 9.75 14.49
CA GLU A 93 6.94 9.85 14.92
C GLU A 93 6.22 10.87 14.02
N ILE A 94 5.03 10.51 13.55
CA ILE A 94 4.18 11.30 12.65
C ILE A 94 2.82 11.44 13.32
N GLU A 95 2.45 12.68 13.64
CA GLU A 95 1.08 13.02 14.03
C GLU A 95 0.26 13.35 12.78
N ILE A 96 -0.89 12.68 12.62
CA ILE A 96 -1.79 12.85 11.49
C ILE A 96 -3.14 13.33 12.03
N LYS A 97 -3.65 14.43 11.48
CA LYS A 97 -4.98 14.94 11.82
C LYS A 97 -6.05 14.05 11.24
N ALA A 98 -7.21 13.99 11.91
CA ALA A 98 -8.36 13.22 11.42
C ALA A 98 -8.68 13.50 9.94
N GLU A 99 -8.59 14.77 9.51
CA GLU A 99 -8.84 15.20 8.12
C GLU A 99 -7.87 14.59 7.09
N ASP A 100 -6.63 14.32 7.49
CA ASP A 100 -5.58 13.70 6.66
C ASP A 100 -5.47 12.18 6.88
N ALA A 101 -6.34 11.62 7.74
CA ALA A 101 -6.45 10.21 8.05
C ALA A 101 -7.75 9.62 7.48
N TYR A 102 -8.74 9.38 8.35
CA TYR A 102 -10.03 8.75 8.01
C TYR A 102 -11.18 9.75 7.92
N GLY A 103 -10.88 11.05 7.92
CA GLY A 103 -11.84 12.14 7.88
C GLY A 103 -12.45 12.46 9.24
N SER A 104 -13.29 13.49 9.26
CA SER A 104 -14.07 13.87 10.43
C SER A 104 -15.18 12.86 10.70
N TYR A 105 -15.55 12.73 11.98
CA TYR A 105 -16.77 12.04 12.36
C TYR A 105 -17.99 12.83 11.86
N MET A 106 -18.90 12.16 11.16
CA MET A 106 -20.12 12.74 10.61
C MET A 106 -21.32 12.27 11.45
N GLU A 107 -21.95 13.19 12.19
CA GLU A 107 -23.15 12.86 12.98
C GLU A 107 -24.30 12.38 12.08
N GLU A 108 -24.39 12.91 10.86
CA GLU A 108 -25.37 12.52 9.84
C GLU A 108 -25.16 11.10 9.29
N ALA A 109 -23.99 10.50 9.51
CA ALA A 109 -23.73 9.11 9.14
C ALA A 109 -24.24 8.12 10.21
N VAL A 110 -24.79 8.60 11.33
CA VAL A 110 -25.54 7.79 12.28
C VAL A 110 -27.01 7.76 11.86
N GLN A 111 -27.51 6.57 11.54
CA GLN A 111 -28.84 6.39 10.95
C GLN A 111 -29.64 5.31 11.66
N GLU A 112 -30.95 5.51 11.71
CA GLU A 112 -31.90 4.51 12.22
C GLU A 112 -32.37 3.62 11.06
N VAL A 113 -32.15 2.31 11.22
CA VAL A 113 -32.45 1.30 10.22
C VAL A 113 -33.50 0.33 10.78
N PRO A 114 -34.52 -0.08 9.99
CA PRO A 114 -35.50 -1.07 10.43
C PRO A 114 -34.84 -2.39 10.86
N ARG A 115 -35.31 -3.02 11.95
CA ARG A 115 -34.77 -4.29 12.45
C ARG A 115 -34.82 -5.42 11.41
N GLU A 116 -35.79 -5.39 10.51
CA GLU A 116 -35.95 -6.30 9.36
C GLU A 116 -34.80 -6.25 8.34
N SER A 117 -33.97 -5.19 8.37
CA SER A 117 -32.78 -5.10 7.51
C SER A 117 -31.63 -5.99 7.99
N PHE A 118 -31.74 -6.56 9.20
CA PHE A 118 -30.76 -7.44 9.80
C PHE A 118 -31.30 -8.88 9.86
N PRO A 119 -30.43 -9.90 9.87
CA PRO A 119 -30.86 -11.29 10.00
C PRO A 119 -31.78 -11.51 11.21
N GLU A 120 -32.90 -12.22 11.01
CA GLU A 120 -33.90 -12.47 12.06
C GLU A 120 -33.35 -13.38 13.16
N ASP A 121 -32.42 -14.25 12.82
CA ASP A 121 -31.78 -15.25 13.66
C ASP A 121 -30.56 -14.72 14.44
N THR A 122 -30.25 -13.43 14.32
CA THR A 122 -29.15 -12.78 15.03
C THR A 122 -29.66 -11.91 16.18
N GLU A 123 -29.20 -12.18 17.39
CA GLU A 123 -29.34 -11.24 18.50
C GLU A 123 -28.40 -10.05 18.26
N ILE A 124 -28.96 -8.84 18.23
CA ILE A 124 -28.21 -7.62 17.94
C ILE A 124 -27.90 -6.91 19.24
N GLU A 125 -26.61 -6.63 19.45
CA GLU A 125 -26.09 -5.94 20.62
C GLU A 125 -25.37 -4.65 20.22
N VAL A 126 -25.35 -3.68 21.14
CA VAL A 126 -24.58 -2.45 20.98
C VAL A 126 -23.09 -2.77 20.85
N GLY A 127 -22.42 -2.13 19.89
CA GLY A 127 -21.02 -2.36 19.56
C GLY A 127 -20.79 -3.43 18.50
N MET A 128 -21.80 -4.25 18.16
CA MET A 128 -21.68 -5.21 17.05
C MET A 128 -21.41 -4.50 15.73
N GLN A 129 -20.59 -5.12 14.89
CA GLN A 129 -20.27 -4.64 13.56
C GLN A 129 -20.92 -5.52 12.49
N PHE A 130 -21.49 -4.87 11.48
CA PHE A 130 -22.07 -5.53 10.31
C PHE A 130 -21.45 -4.96 9.04
N THR A 131 -21.58 -5.69 7.93
CA THR A 131 -21.22 -5.18 6.60
C THR A 131 -22.49 -4.82 5.87
N ALA A 132 -22.76 -3.52 5.72
CA ALA A 132 -23.92 -3.01 4.97
C ALA A 132 -23.61 -2.97 3.47
N SER A 133 -24.57 -3.38 2.65
CA SER A 133 -24.52 -3.20 1.19
C SER A 133 -25.13 -1.86 0.82
N THR A 134 -24.32 -0.92 0.34
CA THR A 134 -24.77 0.41 -0.12
C THR A 134 -24.55 0.55 -1.63
N PRO A 135 -25.17 1.55 -2.31
CA PRO A 135 -24.85 1.84 -3.71
C PRO A 135 -23.35 2.12 -3.96
N GLY A 136 -22.62 2.60 -2.94
CA GLY A 136 -21.18 2.82 -3.00
C GLY A 136 -20.33 1.57 -2.75
N GLY A 137 -20.95 0.42 -2.46
CA GLY A 137 -20.30 -0.84 -2.12
C GLY A 137 -20.59 -1.29 -0.69
N PHE A 138 -19.80 -2.25 -0.22
CA PHE A 138 -19.91 -2.81 1.13
C PHE A 138 -19.14 -1.96 2.13
N LEU A 139 -19.80 -1.52 3.20
CA LEU A 139 -19.20 -0.70 4.26
C LEU A 139 -19.42 -1.34 5.63
N PRO A 140 -18.42 -1.34 6.51
CA PRO A 140 -18.64 -1.72 7.90
C PRO A 140 -19.55 -0.68 8.58
N VAL A 141 -20.47 -1.16 9.42
CA VAL A 141 -21.35 -0.33 10.25
C VAL A 141 -21.32 -0.85 11.66
N LYS A 142 -21.42 0.06 12.64
CA LYS A 142 -21.41 -0.29 14.07
C LYS A 142 -22.77 0.00 14.70
N VAL A 143 -23.32 -0.94 15.44
CA VAL A 143 -24.56 -0.72 16.20
C VAL A 143 -24.28 0.21 17.37
N VAL A 144 -25.00 1.31 17.47
CA VAL A 144 -24.89 2.26 18.58
C VAL A 144 -26.06 2.17 19.55
N GLU A 145 -27.24 1.78 19.08
CA GLU A 145 -28.44 1.62 19.90
C GLU A 145 -29.36 0.55 19.30
N VAL A 146 -29.99 -0.26 20.14
CA VAL A 146 -31.02 -1.23 19.73
C VAL A 146 -32.35 -0.82 20.34
N LYS A 147 -33.34 -0.58 19.49
CA LYS A 147 -34.72 -0.24 19.87
C LYS A 147 -35.65 -1.42 19.56
N GLU A 148 -36.94 -1.28 19.88
CA GLU A 148 -37.93 -2.36 19.71
C GLU A 148 -38.11 -2.78 18.23
N ASN A 149 -38.19 -1.82 17.31
CA ASN A 149 -38.47 -2.07 15.89
C ASN A 149 -37.35 -1.59 14.95
N SER A 150 -36.29 -1.02 15.50
CA SER A 150 -35.23 -0.36 14.74
C SER A 150 -33.90 -0.47 15.46
N VAL A 151 -32.83 -0.28 14.70
CA VAL A 151 -31.45 -0.31 15.18
C VAL A 151 -30.78 0.96 14.69
N VAL A 152 -30.17 1.71 15.60
CA VAL A 152 -29.35 2.86 15.23
C VAL A 152 -27.95 2.35 14.95
N VAL A 153 -27.45 2.66 13.76
CA VAL A 153 -26.13 2.25 13.29
C VAL A 153 -25.30 3.46 12.87
N ASP A 154 -24.00 3.35 13.07
CA ASP A 154 -22.99 4.31 12.70
C ASP A 154 -22.24 3.82 11.46
N PHE A 155 -22.33 4.58 10.38
CA PHE A 155 -21.65 4.31 9.10
C PHE A 155 -20.27 4.98 9.00
N ASN A 156 -19.82 5.70 10.04
CA ASN A 156 -18.48 6.27 10.03
C ASN A 156 -17.41 5.18 10.02
N HIS A 157 -16.24 5.52 9.47
CA HIS A 157 -15.06 4.68 9.66
C HIS A 157 -14.77 4.56 11.17
N PRO A 158 -14.33 3.38 11.68
CA PRO A 158 -14.08 3.19 13.12
C PRO A 158 -13.10 4.19 13.75
N LEU A 159 -12.20 4.76 12.95
CA LEU A 159 -11.20 5.76 13.33
C LEU A 159 -11.52 7.18 12.81
N ALA A 160 -12.74 7.43 12.33
CA ALA A 160 -13.15 8.77 11.90
C ALA A 160 -13.21 9.74 13.09
N GLY A 161 -12.72 10.95 12.90
CA GLY A 161 -12.63 11.98 13.95
C GLY A 161 -11.41 11.85 14.87
N GLU A 162 -10.61 10.79 14.74
CA GLU A 162 -9.44 10.56 15.57
C GLU A 162 -8.15 11.12 14.92
N ASP A 163 -7.36 11.83 15.71
CA ASP A 163 -5.97 12.14 15.36
C ASP A 163 -5.12 10.89 15.60
N LEU A 164 -4.33 10.50 14.61
CA LEU A 164 -3.51 9.29 14.65
C LEU A 164 -2.05 9.64 14.93
N ILE A 165 -1.35 8.76 15.62
CA ILE A 165 0.10 8.84 15.83
C ILE A 165 0.72 7.58 15.23
N PHE A 166 1.67 7.76 14.33
CA PHE A 166 2.46 6.67 13.75
C PHE A 166 3.92 6.79 14.15
N GLU A 167 4.47 5.75 14.74
CA GLU A 167 5.92 5.56 14.78
C GLU A 167 6.33 4.72 13.59
N VAL A 168 7.27 5.20 12.79
CA VAL A 168 7.76 4.51 11.59
C VAL A 168 9.25 4.30 11.64
N GLU A 169 9.70 3.20 11.04
CA GLU A 169 11.10 2.90 10.76
C GLU A 169 11.24 2.50 9.29
N VAL A 170 12.08 3.22 8.55
CA VAL A 170 12.33 2.90 7.14
C VAL A 170 13.36 1.79 7.05
N VAL A 171 12.98 0.65 6.48
CA VAL A 171 13.87 -0.50 6.27
C VAL A 171 14.59 -0.38 4.93
N ASP A 172 13.86 -0.09 3.86
CA ASP A 172 14.43 0.12 2.53
C ASP A 172 13.58 1.06 1.68
N VAL A 173 14.19 1.62 0.64
CA VAL A 173 13.49 2.39 -0.39
C VAL A 173 13.96 1.92 -1.76
N ARG A 174 13.01 1.66 -2.64
CA ARG A 174 13.25 1.20 -4.01
C ARG A 174 12.31 1.84 -5.00
N LYS A 175 12.58 1.63 -6.29
CA LYS A 175 11.62 1.93 -7.34
C LYS A 175 10.53 0.84 -7.37
N PRO A 176 9.28 1.20 -7.71
CA PRO A 176 8.26 0.22 -8.01
C PRO A 176 8.67 -0.61 -9.22
N THR A 177 8.28 -1.88 -9.18
CA THR A 177 8.40 -2.81 -10.30
C THR A 177 7.35 -2.52 -11.35
N GLU A 178 7.57 -3.00 -12.56
CA GLU A 178 6.66 -2.87 -13.69
C GLU A 178 5.28 -3.49 -13.37
N ASP A 179 5.25 -4.62 -12.67
CA ASP A 179 4.01 -5.27 -12.23
C ASP A 179 3.23 -4.41 -11.22
N GLU A 180 3.92 -3.74 -10.29
CA GLU A 180 3.28 -2.82 -9.33
C GLU A 180 2.71 -1.57 -10.03
N LEU A 181 3.43 -1.05 -11.04
CA LEU A 181 2.97 0.06 -11.86
C LEU A 181 1.77 -0.32 -12.75
N GLU A 182 1.76 -1.54 -13.29
CA GLU A 182 0.61 -2.04 -14.08
C GLU A 182 -0.64 -2.18 -13.21
N LYS A 183 -0.50 -2.76 -12.01
CA LYS A 183 -1.61 -2.84 -11.03
C LYS A 183 -2.12 -1.47 -10.62
N LEU A 184 -1.24 -0.49 -10.43
CA LEU A 184 -1.66 0.87 -10.11
C LEU A 184 -2.47 1.49 -11.25
N LYS A 185 -2.04 1.32 -12.51
CA LYS A 185 -2.79 1.81 -13.68
C LYS A 185 -4.17 1.17 -13.78
N GLU A 186 -4.25 -0.15 -13.60
CA GLU A 186 -5.54 -0.86 -13.57
C GLU A 186 -6.45 -0.31 -12.46
N TYR A 187 -5.92 -0.11 -11.26
CA TYR A 187 -6.67 0.49 -10.15
C TYR A 187 -7.18 1.90 -10.48
N GLU A 188 -6.35 2.75 -11.08
CA GLU A 188 -6.73 4.10 -11.50
C GLU A 188 -7.79 4.10 -12.61
N GLU A 189 -7.71 3.18 -13.56
CA GLU A 189 -8.73 3.01 -14.61
C GLU A 189 -10.08 2.60 -14.02
N ILE A 190 -10.10 1.64 -13.09
CA ILE A 190 -11.32 1.21 -12.39
C ILE A 190 -11.92 2.38 -11.61
N ARG A 191 -11.09 3.13 -10.87
CA ARG A 191 -11.54 4.28 -10.09
C ARG A 191 -12.05 5.41 -10.98
N GLY A 192 -11.39 5.66 -12.11
CA GLY A 192 -11.79 6.63 -13.12
C GLY A 192 -13.14 6.30 -13.75
N GLN A 193 -13.37 5.03 -14.09
CA GLN A 193 -14.65 4.56 -14.64
C GLN A 193 -15.79 4.69 -13.63
N ARG A 194 -15.56 4.42 -12.34
CA ARG A 194 -16.56 4.62 -11.28
C ARG A 194 -16.99 6.09 -11.12
N ARG A 195 -16.05 7.02 -11.27
CA ARG A 195 -16.33 8.47 -11.18
C ARG A 195 -17.08 9.03 -12.38
N ALA A 196 -16.95 8.41 -13.56
CA ALA A 196 -17.64 8.85 -14.77
C ALA A 196 -19.09 8.33 -14.87
N GLY A 197 -19.48 7.39 -14.00
CA GLY A 197 -20.78 6.72 -14.02
C GLY A 197 -21.77 7.16 -12.92
N SER A 198 -21.42 8.17 -12.11
CA SER A 198 -22.27 8.74 -11.04
C SER A 198 -22.90 10.06 -11.46
#